data_AF-A0A7S0YZ28-F1
#
_entry.id   AF-A0A7S0YZ28-F1
#
_cell.length_a   1.000
_cell.length_b   1.000
_cell.length_c   1.000
_cell.angle_alpha   90.00
_cell.angle_beta   90.00
_cell.angle_gamma   90.00
#
_symmetry.space_group_name_H-M   'P 1'
#
loop_
_entity.id
_entity.type
_entity.pdbx_description
1 polymer ?
#
loop_
_entity_poly.entity_id
_entity_poly.type
_entity_poly.pdbx_seq_one_letter_code
_entity_poly.pdbx_strand_id
1 'polypeptide(L)'
;PPPPPPSPPPASALAFPPPAAAHVALRAVSATPPSLHPAAVSNQARRASSSAAMPPKKAAKAEGGGGGEEPWYRKFVSADNKEYERYMEEEWGFEQHGDEKMFEMLTLEGAQAGLSWSTILKKREDYRRSFHGFDIKKVAGYGPKDVERLLSEDSGIVRNKAKILATIGNAQAALIVQGEFGSLDDYLWGLAGGAPVLTGVRSVSDCPCTTGVSEAMSKDLKARGFKFVGPTIMYAFMQAAPPL
;
A
#
# COMPACT_ATOMS: atom_id res chain seq x y z
N PRO A 1 6.68 -39.09 -38.81
CA PRO A 1 6.86 -37.92 -37.90
C PRO A 1 5.51 -37.60 -37.26
N PRO A 2 5.41 -37.42 -35.93
CA PRO A 2 4.15 -37.05 -35.30
C PRO A 2 3.78 -35.59 -35.64
N PRO A 3 2.48 -35.22 -35.61
CA PRO A 3 2.04 -33.86 -35.89
C PRO A 3 2.52 -32.87 -34.81
N PRO A 4 2.72 -31.59 -35.15
CA PRO A 4 3.14 -30.58 -34.19
C PRO A 4 2.07 -30.35 -33.11
N PRO A 5 2.47 -30.00 -31.87
CA PRO A 5 1.53 -29.72 -30.79
C PRO A 5 0.69 -28.47 -31.08
N PRO A 6 -0.56 -28.42 -30.58
CA PRO A 6 -1.45 -27.28 -30.79
C PRO A 6 -0.89 -26.02 -30.10
N SER A 7 -1.09 -24.87 -30.75
CA SER A 7 -0.66 -23.55 -30.26
C SER A 7 -1.31 -23.21 -28.91
N PRO A 8 -0.60 -22.53 -28.00
CA PRO A 8 -1.17 -22.13 -26.72
C PRO A 8 -2.31 -21.10 -26.90
N PRO A 9 -3.35 -21.14 -26.04
CA PRO A 9 -4.43 -20.17 -26.09
C PRO A 9 -3.92 -18.75 -25.76
N PRO A 10 -4.57 -17.68 -26.25
CA PRO A 10 -4.16 -16.32 -25.97
C PRO A 10 -4.26 -16.02 -24.47
N ALA A 11 -3.23 -15.34 -23.95
CA ALA A 11 -3.19 -14.87 -22.58
C ALA A 11 -4.38 -13.90 -22.35
N SER A 12 -5.42 -14.39 -21.68
CA SER A 12 -6.45 -13.53 -21.10
C SER A 12 -5.83 -12.79 -19.93
N ALA A 13 -5.24 -11.64 -20.23
CA ALA A 13 -4.91 -10.65 -19.23
C ALA A 13 -6.24 -10.20 -18.59
N LEU A 14 -6.37 -10.41 -17.29
CA LEU A 14 -7.30 -9.65 -16.45
C LEU A 14 -6.79 -8.21 -16.39
N ALA A 15 -6.88 -7.52 -17.52
CA ALA A 15 -6.78 -6.08 -17.63
C ALA A 15 -8.14 -5.53 -17.20
N PHE A 16 -8.16 -4.77 -16.11
CA PHE A 16 -9.34 -4.01 -15.71
C PHE A 16 -9.77 -3.11 -16.88
N PRO A 17 -11.00 -3.22 -17.42
CA PRO A 17 -11.52 -2.22 -18.34
C PRO A 17 -11.82 -0.94 -17.54
N PRO A 18 -11.54 0.26 -18.07
CA PRO A 18 -12.02 1.49 -17.43
C PRO A 18 -13.48 1.72 -17.84
N PRO A 19 -14.42 2.01 -16.92
CA PRO A 19 -15.69 2.58 -17.33
C PRO A 19 -15.99 3.92 -16.64
N ALA A 20 -16.31 4.86 -17.53
CA ALA A 20 -17.28 5.95 -17.46
C ALA A 20 -17.53 6.64 -16.11
N ALA A 21 -17.24 7.95 -16.11
CA ALA A 21 -17.63 8.92 -15.10
C ALA A 21 -19.11 8.77 -14.71
N ALA A 22 -19.35 8.32 -13.47
CA ALA A 22 -20.64 8.44 -12.81
C ALA A 22 -20.51 9.50 -11.71
N HIS A 23 -21.12 10.66 -11.95
CA HIS A 23 -21.29 11.70 -10.96
C HIS A 23 -22.08 11.15 -9.77
N VAL A 24 -21.46 11.04 -8.60
CA VAL A 24 -22.15 10.89 -7.32
C VAL A 24 -22.00 12.19 -6.56
N ALA A 25 -23.14 12.84 -6.30
CA ALA A 25 -23.22 14.05 -5.51
C ALA A 25 -22.80 13.76 -4.06
N LEU A 26 -21.59 14.21 -3.69
CA LEU A 26 -21.18 14.30 -2.30
C LEU A 26 -21.89 15.49 -1.65
N ARG A 27 -22.64 15.22 -0.58
CA ARG A 27 -23.00 16.26 0.39
C ARG A 27 -21.70 16.83 0.94
N ALA A 28 -21.46 18.11 0.65
CA ALA A 28 -20.34 18.86 1.15
C ALA A 28 -20.36 18.87 2.69
N VAL A 29 -19.46 18.11 3.31
CA VAL A 29 -18.98 18.47 4.64
C VAL A 29 -17.91 19.52 4.40
N SER A 30 -18.28 20.78 4.64
CA SER A 30 -17.37 21.92 4.67
C SER A 30 -16.32 21.68 5.76
N ALA A 31 -15.23 21.00 5.42
CA ALA A 31 -14.01 21.01 6.19
C ALA A 31 -13.00 21.85 5.38
N THR A 32 -12.95 23.13 5.71
CA THR A 32 -11.86 24.01 5.29
C THR A 32 -10.54 23.33 5.70
N PRO A 33 -9.60 23.07 4.80
CA PRO A 33 -8.33 22.46 5.18
C PRO A 33 -7.58 23.45 6.10
N PRO A 34 -7.02 23.00 7.25
CA PRO A 34 -6.17 23.87 8.03
C PRO A 34 -4.92 24.20 7.19
N SER A 35 -4.75 25.49 6.88
CA SER A 35 -3.49 25.99 6.33
C SER A 35 -2.41 25.80 7.38
N LEU A 36 -1.50 24.86 7.16
CA LEU A 36 -0.30 24.70 7.95
C LEU A 36 0.75 25.72 7.47
N HIS A 37 0.69 26.94 8.00
CA HIS A 37 1.85 27.85 8.05
C HIS A 37 2.42 27.86 9.48
N PRO A 38 3.75 27.96 9.65
CA PRO A 38 4.40 27.70 10.92
C PRO A 38 4.36 28.94 11.80
N ALA A 39 3.71 28.85 12.97
CA ALA A 39 3.93 29.78 14.07
C ALA A 39 4.72 29.07 15.17
N ALA A 40 5.90 29.61 15.46
CA ALA A 40 6.77 29.23 16.56
C ALA A 40 6.01 29.24 17.90
N VAL A 41 6.35 28.32 18.81
CA VAL A 41 6.66 28.62 20.24
C VAL A 41 7.23 27.37 20.93
N SER A 42 8.44 27.58 21.45
CA SER A 42 9.05 27.13 22.71
C SER A 42 9.28 25.66 23.04
N ASN A 43 10.57 25.43 23.22
CA ASN A 43 11.27 24.30 23.80
C ASN A 43 11.01 24.21 25.33
N GLN A 44 10.57 23.05 25.84
CA GLN A 44 10.90 22.65 27.21
C GLN A 44 10.89 21.11 27.39
N ALA A 45 12.09 20.56 27.27
CA ALA A 45 12.71 19.47 28.02
C ALA A 45 11.88 18.30 28.61
N ARG A 46 12.31 17.10 28.16
CA ARG A 46 12.62 15.87 28.94
C ARG A 46 11.47 15.10 29.62
N ARG A 47 11.28 13.86 29.16
CA ARG A 47 11.86 12.66 29.82
C ARG A 47 11.76 11.43 28.92
N ALA A 48 12.86 10.70 28.80
CA ALA A 48 12.90 9.36 28.25
C ALA A 48 12.09 8.41 29.13
N SER A 49 11.31 7.53 28.49
CA SER A 49 10.96 6.21 29.04
C SER A 49 10.62 5.27 27.89
N SER A 50 11.40 4.21 27.82
CA SER A 50 11.14 2.97 27.08
C SER A 50 9.69 2.52 27.27
N SER A 51 9.00 2.18 26.19
CA SER A 51 7.81 1.33 26.26
C SER A 51 7.79 0.38 25.06
N ALA A 52 7.65 -0.89 25.39
CA ALA A 52 7.64 -2.04 24.51
C ALA A 52 6.53 -1.95 23.45
N ALA A 53 6.82 -2.49 22.26
CA ALA A 53 5.85 -2.73 21.20
C ALA A 53 4.67 -3.55 21.75
N MET A 54 3.47 -2.97 21.74
CA MET A 54 2.23 -3.69 22.02
C MET A 54 1.89 -4.60 20.84
N PRO A 55 1.42 -5.84 21.08
CA PRO A 55 0.93 -6.69 20.00
C PRO A 55 -0.37 -6.12 19.40
N PRO A 56 -0.66 -6.38 18.11
CA PRO A 56 -1.86 -5.89 17.44
C PRO A 56 -3.12 -6.37 18.16
N LYS A 57 -4.01 -5.44 18.50
CA LYS A 57 -5.29 -5.74 19.16
C LYS A 57 -6.32 -6.14 18.11
N LYS A 58 -6.75 -7.40 18.17
CA LYS A 58 -7.87 -7.94 17.40
C LYS A 58 -9.16 -7.18 17.76
N ALA A 59 -9.85 -6.61 16.77
CA ALA A 59 -11.24 -6.19 16.95
C ALA A 59 -12.09 -7.39 17.37
N ALA A 60 -12.90 -7.22 18.42
CA ALA A 60 -13.65 -8.30 19.06
C ALA A 60 -14.52 -9.05 18.03
N LYS A 61 -14.38 -10.39 18.00
CA LYS A 61 -15.18 -11.28 17.17
C LYS A 61 -16.62 -11.23 17.68
N ALA A 62 -17.54 -10.67 16.89
CA ALA A 62 -18.96 -10.86 17.14
C ALA A 62 -19.27 -12.36 16.97
N GLU A 63 -19.54 -13.05 18.07
CA GLU A 63 -20.06 -14.41 18.04
C GLU A 63 -21.52 -14.38 17.62
N GLY A 64 -21.78 -14.81 16.39
CA GLY A 64 -23.12 -15.06 15.86
C GLY A 64 -23.05 -16.27 14.93
N GLY A 65 -23.55 -17.41 15.40
CA GLY A 65 -23.74 -18.60 14.57
C GLY A 65 -24.83 -18.37 13.52
N GLY A 66 -24.55 -18.80 12.29
CA GLY A 66 -25.49 -18.75 11.16
C GLY A 66 -24.69 -18.85 9.86
N GLY A 67 -25.11 -19.71 8.93
CA GLY A 67 -24.42 -19.95 7.65
C GLY A 67 -24.26 -18.67 6.83
N GLY A 68 -23.15 -17.95 7.04
CA GLY A 68 -22.84 -16.71 6.37
C GLY A 68 -22.27 -16.98 4.99
N GLU A 69 -22.80 -16.30 3.97
CA GLU A 69 -22.17 -16.22 2.66
C GLU A 69 -20.69 -15.86 2.80
N GLU A 70 -19.86 -16.51 1.98
CA GLU A 70 -18.43 -16.25 1.98
C GLU A 70 -18.17 -14.76 1.71
N PRO A 71 -17.32 -14.09 2.52
CA PRO A 71 -17.07 -12.67 2.34
C PRO A 71 -16.64 -12.35 0.91
N TRP A 72 -17.21 -11.29 0.32
CA TRP A 72 -17.04 -10.98 -1.11
C TRP A 72 -15.58 -10.87 -1.55
N TYR A 73 -14.68 -10.48 -0.65
CA TYR A 73 -13.24 -10.34 -0.90
C TYR A 73 -12.52 -11.69 -1.06
N ARG A 74 -13.08 -12.81 -0.60
CA ARG A 74 -12.50 -14.15 -0.85
C ARG A 74 -12.56 -14.57 -2.31
N LYS A 75 -13.41 -13.92 -3.12
CA LYS A 75 -13.45 -14.13 -4.59
C LYS A 75 -12.14 -13.76 -5.30
N PHE A 76 -11.24 -13.01 -4.64
CA PHE A 76 -9.90 -12.70 -5.16
C PHE A 76 -8.85 -13.77 -4.85
N VAL A 77 -9.18 -14.76 -4.03
CA VAL A 77 -8.25 -15.78 -3.56
C VAL A 77 -8.59 -17.10 -4.24
N SER A 78 -7.67 -17.62 -5.04
CA SER A 78 -7.78 -19.00 -5.51
C SER A 78 -7.44 -19.96 -4.37
N ALA A 79 -8.18 -21.06 -4.25
CA ALA A 79 -8.06 -22.02 -3.14
C ALA A 79 -6.67 -22.71 -3.03
N ASP A 80 -5.80 -22.55 -4.03
CA ASP A 80 -4.44 -23.06 -4.07
C ASP A 80 -3.39 -22.03 -3.61
N ASN A 81 -3.80 -20.80 -3.27
CA ASN A 81 -2.90 -19.70 -2.94
C ASN A 81 -2.90 -19.34 -1.44
N LYS A 82 -2.37 -20.28 -0.63
CA LYS A 82 -2.30 -20.18 0.84
C LYS A 82 -1.64 -18.89 1.37
N GLU A 83 -0.68 -18.33 0.64
CA GLU A 83 -0.04 -17.07 1.01
C GLU A 83 -1.00 -15.89 0.90
N TYR A 84 -1.81 -15.86 -0.15
CA TYR A 84 -2.83 -14.84 -0.35
C TYR A 84 -3.97 -15.03 0.67
N GLU A 85 -4.38 -16.27 0.95
CA GLU A 85 -5.36 -16.56 2.03
C GLU A 85 -4.89 -15.97 3.37
N ARG A 86 -3.66 -16.28 3.78
CA ARG A 86 -3.08 -15.75 5.02
C ARG A 86 -3.04 -14.22 5.01
N TYR A 87 -2.62 -13.61 3.90
CA TYR A 87 -2.63 -12.14 3.76
C TYR A 87 -4.02 -11.56 3.97
N MET A 88 -5.06 -12.16 3.40
CA MET A 88 -6.45 -11.69 3.55
C MET A 88 -7.03 -11.92 4.95
N GLU A 89 -6.53 -12.91 5.69
CA GLU A 89 -7.01 -13.24 7.03
C GLU A 89 -6.28 -12.52 8.15
N GLU A 90 -5.02 -12.12 7.94
CA GLU A 90 -4.13 -11.62 8.98
C GLU A 90 -3.59 -10.21 8.73
N GLU A 91 -3.57 -9.74 7.49
CA GLU A 91 -2.93 -8.45 7.14
C GLU A 91 -3.89 -7.46 6.48
N TRP A 92 -4.61 -7.88 5.44
CA TRP A 92 -5.47 -6.99 4.66
C TRP A 92 -6.66 -6.50 5.50
N GLY A 93 -6.88 -5.19 5.52
CA GLY A 93 -7.95 -4.58 6.30
C GLY A 93 -7.65 -4.51 7.81
N PHE A 94 -6.49 -4.96 8.26
CA PHE A 94 -6.04 -4.77 9.64
C PHE A 94 -5.14 -3.56 9.78
N GLU A 95 -5.25 -2.90 10.93
CA GLU A 95 -4.33 -1.87 11.41
C GLU A 95 -2.87 -2.26 11.14
N GLN A 96 -2.13 -1.42 10.43
CA GLN A 96 -0.69 -1.54 10.31
C GLN A 96 -0.06 -0.24 10.78
N HIS A 97 1.05 -0.36 11.50
CA HIS A 97 1.83 0.77 11.96
C HIS A 97 3.32 0.56 11.76
N GLY A 98 4.04 1.66 11.66
CA GLY A 98 5.49 1.71 11.63
C GLY A 98 6.03 2.02 10.25
N ASP A 99 7.06 2.86 10.23
CA ASP A 99 7.58 3.48 9.01
C ASP A 99 8.04 2.46 7.97
N GLU A 100 8.78 1.42 8.38
CA GLU A 100 9.26 0.38 7.46
C GLU A 100 8.11 -0.44 6.89
N LYS A 101 7.07 -0.73 7.69
CA LYS A 101 5.88 -1.46 7.24
C LYS A 101 5.07 -0.62 6.24
N MET A 102 4.91 0.67 6.50
CA MET A 102 4.27 1.60 5.58
C MET A 102 5.05 1.76 4.28
N PHE A 103 6.36 1.89 4.37
CA PHE A 103 7.23 1.99 3.21
C PHE A 103 7.26 0.71 2.38
N GLU A 104 7.25 -0.46 3.04
CA GLU A 104 7.07 -1.76 2.38
C GLU A 104 5.77 -1.78 1.59
N MET A 105 4.63 -1.50 2.23
CA MET A 105 3.32 -1.58 1.59
C MET A 105 3.18 -0.58 0.43
N LEU A 106 3.61 0.68 0.61
CA LEU A 106 3.64 1.66 -0.47
C LEU A 106 4.46 1.18 -1.68
N THR A 107 5.61 0.55 -1.42
CA THR A 107 6.47 0.04 -2.48
C THR A 107 5.83 -1.14 -3.21
N LEU A 108 5.24 -2.08 -2.48
CA LEU A 108 4.60 -3.26 -3.06
C LEU A 108 3.37 -2.89 -3.90
N GLU A 109 2.54 -1.95 -3.40
CA GLU A 109 1.39 -1.42 -4.14
C GLU A 109 1.83 -0.68 -5.42
N GLY A 110 2.89 0.12 -5.35
CA GLY A 110 3.50 0.73 -6.54
C GLY A 110 4.06 -0.30 -7.53
N ALA A 111 4.63 -1.40 -7.02
CA ALA A 111 5.15 -2.50 -7.82
C ALA A 111 4.05 -3.32 -8.49
N GLN A 112 2.83 -3.33 -7.95
CA GLN A 112 1.68 -4.05 -8.50
C GLN A 112 1.17 -3.47 -9.82
N ALA A 113 1.49 -2.21 -10.16
CA ALA A 113 1.06 -1.60 -11.42
C ALA A 113 1.40 -2.46 -12.65
N GLY A 114 0.38 -3.02 -13.31
CA GLY A 114 0.51 -3.92 -14.47
C GLY A 114 0.73 -5.41 -14.14
N LEU A 115 0.55 -5.83 -12.89
CA LEU A 115 0.71 -7.21 -12.41
C LEU A 115 -0.45 -7.59 -11.46
N SER A 116 -0.61 -8.88 -11.18
CA SER A 116 -1.54 -9.33 -10.14
C SER A 116 -0.94 -9.13 -8.74
N TRP A 117 -1.77 -8.85 -7.72
CA TRP A 117 -1.29 -8.79 -6.34
C TRP A 117 -0.70 -10.13 -5.86
N SER A 118 -1.24 -11.26 -6.34
CA SER A 118 -0.67 -12.60 -6.09
C SER A 118 0.79 -12.70 -6.55
N THR A 119 1.13 -12.10 -7.69
CA THR A 119 2.51 -12.03 -8.17
C THR A 119 3.41 -11.23 -7.22
N ILE A 120 2.89 -10.16 -6.62
CA ILE A 120 3.65 -9.32 -5.70
C ILE A 120 3.84 -10.02 -4.34
N LEU A 121 2.78 -10.64 -3.80
CA LEU A 121 2.87 -11.40 -2.55
C LEU A 121 3.91 -12.52 -2.63
N LYS A 122 3.89 -13.32 -3.71
CA LYS A 122 4.89 -14.38 -3.94
C LYS A 122 6.33 -13.89 -4.01
N LYS A 123 6.52 -12.61 -4.30
CA LYS A 123 7.83 -11.95 -4.39
C LYS A 123 8.20 -11.15 -3.15
N ARG A 124 7.29 -11.04 -2.17
CA ARG A 124 7.42 -10.11 -1.03
C ARG A 124 8.68 -10.37 -0.20
N GLU A 125 8.99 -11.63 0.08
CA GLU A 125 10.22 -11.98 0.79
C GLU A 125 11.49 -11.63 0.00
N ASP A 126 11.43 -11.74 -1.33
CA ASP A 126 12.55 -11.35 -2.19
C ASP A 126 12.72 -9.83 -2.16
N TYR A 127 11.62 -9.07 -2.23
CA TYR A 127 11.64 -7.62 -2.02
C TYR A 127 12.25 -7.24 -0.68
N ARG A 128 11.83 -7.89 0.42
CA ARG A 128 12.41 -7.65 1.76
C ARG A 128 13.92 -7.87 1.74
N ARG A 129 14.41 -8.96 1.14
CA ARG A 129 15.87 -9.19 1.05
C ARG A 129 16.58 -8.15 0.19
N SER A 130 16.06 -7.85 -1.01
CA SER A 130 16.67 -6.93 -1.97
C SER A 130 16.69 -5.47 -1.48
N PHE A 131 15.72 -5.08 -0.65
CA PHE A 131 15.58 -3.74 -0.07
C PHE A 131 15.90 -3.68 1.44
N HIS A 132 16.72 -4.61 1.95
CA HIS A 132 17.19 -4.62 3.35
C HIS A 132 16.10 -4.49 4.41
N GLY A 133 15.02 -5.25 4.25
CA GLY A 133 13.86 -5.22 5.15
C GLY A 133 13.08 -3.92 5.06
N PHE A 134 13.19 -3.20 3.94
CA PHE A 134 12.59 -1.87 3.74
C PHE A 134 13.09 -0.81 4.74
N ASP A 135 14.33 -0.96 5.22
CA ASP A 135 15.01 0.10 5.98
C ASP A 135 15.15 1.36 5.12
N ILE A 136 14.34 2.36 5.44
CA ILE A 136 14.20 3.59 4.63
C ILE A 136 15.55 4.28 4.45
N LYS A 137 16.39 4.33 5.50
CA LYS A 137 17.70 4.99 5.44
C LYS A 137 18.65 4.25 4.52
N LYS A 138 18.70 2.92 4.59
CA LYS A 138 19.54 2.11 3.70
C LYS A 138 19.10 2.24 2.25
N VAL A 139 17.80 2.09 1.99
CA VAL A 139 17.24 2.15 0.63
C VAL A 139 17.42 3.55 0.02
N ALA A 140 17.26 4.61 0.80
CA ALA A 140 17.51 5.98 0.34
C ALA A 140 18.96 6.23 -0.09
N GLY A 141 19.90 5.46 0.48
CA GLY A 141 21.33 5.50 0.16
C GLY A 141 21.75 4.67 -1.05
N TYR A 142 20.84 3.93 -1.69
CA TYR A 142 21.16 3.10 -2.85
C TYR A 142 21.68 3.95 -4.02
N GLY A 143 22.81 3.51 -4.59
CA GLY A 143 23.46 4.17 -5.71
C GLY A 143 23.30 3.43 -7.05
N PRO A 144 24.00 3.88 -8.10
CA PRO A 144 23.96 3.24 -9.43
C PRO A 144 24.29 1.74 -9.40
N LYS A 145 25.23 1.33 -8.54
CA LYS A 145 25.62 -0.09 -8.39
C LYS A 145 24.50 -0.95 -7.80
N ASP A 146 23.73 -0.41 -6.85
CA ASP A 146 22.59 -1.11 -6.29
C ASP A 146 21.47 -1.27 -7.31
N VAL A 147 21.22 -0.23 -8.12
CA VAL A 147 20.24 -0.29 -9.21
C VAL A 147 20.65 -1.35 -10.24
N GLU A 148 21.94 -1.42 -10.59
CA GLU A 148 22.46 -2.44 -11.49
C GLU A 148 22.28 -3.85 -10.93
N ARG A 149 22.70 -4.08 -9.67
CA ARG A 149 22.51 -5.35 -8.95
C ARG A 149 21.04 -5.79 -8.93
N LEU A 150 20.12 -4.88 -8.58
CA LEU A 150 18.68 -5.15 -8.53
C LEU A 150 18.10 -5.50 -9.92
N LEU A 151 18.68 -4.97 -10.99
CA LEU A 151 18.26 -5.25 -12.37
C LEU A 151 18.86 -6.54 -12.93
N SER A 152 20.08 -6.91 -12.53
CA SER A 152 20.79 -8.07 -13.09
C SER A 152 20.53 -9.34 -12.29
N GLU A 153 20.69 -9.29 -10.97
CA GLU A 153 20.84 -10.46 -10.09
C GLU A 153 19.55 -10.82 -9.35
N ASP A 154 18.75 -9.82 -8.96
CA ASP A 154 17.53 -10.02 -8.17
C ASP A 154 16.33 -10.44 -9.05
N SER A 155 16.34 -11.68 -9.55
CA SER A 155 15.20 -12.26 -10.29
C SER A 155 13.90 -12.39 -9.46
N GLY A 156 14.04 -12.32 -8.14
CA GLY A 156 12.96 -12.35 -7.17
C GLY A 156 12.05 -11.13 -7.19
N ILE A 157 12.53 -9.95 -7.58
CA ILE A 157 11.71 -8.73 -7.68
C ILE A 157 11.20 -8.49 -9.10
N VAL A 158 10.39 -7.45 -9.28
CA VAL A 158 10.00 -6.98 -10.62
C VAL A 158 11.15 -6.14 -11.18
N ARG A 159 11.94 -6.72 -12.09
CA ARG A 159 13.13 -6.10 -12.71
C ARG A 159 12.74 -4.99 -13.70
N ASN A 160 12.20 -3.91 -13.16
CA ASN A 160 11.81 -2.71 -13.89
C ASN A 160 12.57 -1.51 -13.31
N LYS A 161 13.41 -0.90 -14.15
CA LYS A 161 14.28 0.22 -13.74
C LYS A 161 13.49 1.40 -13.17
N ALA A 162 12.34 1.74 -13.75
CA ALA A 162 11.53 2.85 -13.27
C ALA A 162 10.94 2.57 -11.87
N LYS A 163 10.50 1.34 -11.60
CA LYS A 163 10.00 0.94 -10.27
C LYS A 163 11.10 0.92 -9.22
N ILE A 164 12.28 0.38 -9.55
CA ILE A 164 13.44 0.38 -8.63
C ILE A 164 13.86 1.82 -8.28
N LEU A 165 14.00 2.69 -9.29
CA LEU A 165 14.33 4.10 -9.06
C LEU A 165 13.24 4.83 -8.27
N ALA A 166 11.97 4.46 -8.46
CA ALA A 166 10.87 4.99 -7.66
C ALA A 166 10.97 4.55 -6.21
N THR A 167 11.27 3.28 -5.92
CA THR A 167 11.46 2.81 -4.53
C THR A 167 12.56 3.59 -3.83
N ILE A 168 13.71 3.81 -4.48
CA ILE A 168 14.83 4.59 -3.93
C ILE A 168 14.42 6.05 -3.70
N GLY A 169 13.77 6.68 -4.69
CA GLY A 169 13.27 8.05 -4.57
C GLY A 169 12.19 8.21 -3.49
N ASN A 170 11.33 7.22 -3.34
CA ASN A 170 10.30 7.19 -2.30
C ASN A 170 10.92 7.06 -0.91
N ALA A 171 12.01 6.28 -0.76
CA ALA A 171 12.75 6.22 0.50
C ALA A 171 13.36 7.58 0.87
N GLN A 172 13.93 8.29 -0.12
CA GLN A 172 14.46 9.64 0.07
C GLN A 172 13.35 10.63 0.47
N ALA A 173 12.20 10.57 -0.19
CA ALA A 173 11.03 11.39 0.16
C ALA A 173 10.49 11.04 1.56
N ALA A 174 10.50 9.77 1.95
CA ALA A 174 10.10 9.33 3.27
C ALA A 174 11.03 9.87 4.37
N LEU A 175 12.35 9.98 4.14
CA LEU A 175 13.26 10.63 5.09
C LEU A 175 12.93 12.12 5.30
N ILE A 176 12.50 12.82 4.25
CA ILE A 176 12.05 14.22 4.34
C ILE A 176 10.77 14.28 5.18
N VAL A 177 9.81 13.40 4.90
CA VAL A 177 8.57 13.29 5.68
C VAL A 177 8.85 13.00 7.15
N GLN A 178 9.73 12.05 7.47
CA GLN A 178 10.16 11.77 8.85
C GLN A 178 10.74 13.03 9.53
N GLY A 179 11.48 13.85 8.79
CA GLY A 179 12.01 15.12 9.31
C GLY A 179 10.93 16.17 9.60
N GLU A 180 9.87 16.24 8.78
CA GLU A 180 8.80 17.24 8.89
C GLU A 180 7.67 16.82 9.85
N PHE A 181 7.30 15.55 9.85
CA PHE A 181 6.13 15.00 10.55
C PHE A 181 6.51 14.05 11.69
N GLY A 182 7.78 13.75 11.87
CA GLY A 182 8.29 12.82 12.88
C GLY A 182 8.35 11.37 12.38
N SER A 183 7.31 10.89 11.69
CA SER A 183 7.26 9.54 11.13
C SER A 183 6.51 9.50 9.80
N LEU A 184 6.81 8.49 8.97
CA LEU A 184 6.04 8.22 7.74
C LEU A 184 4.64 7.71 8.08
N ASP A 185 4.55 6.90 9.14
CA ASP A 185 3.30 6.37 9.70
C ASP A 185 2.31 7.49 10.04
N ASP A 186 2.67 8.37 10.98
CA ASP A 186 1.81 9.47 11.45
C ASP A 186 1.35 10.36 10.29
N TYR A 187 2.24 10.59 9.33
CA TYR A 187 1.95 11.39 8.14
C TYR A 187 0.90 10.73 7.23
N LEU A 188 1.07 9.44 6.87
CA LEU A 188 0.12 8.73 6.01
C LEU A 188 -1.24 8.55 6.70
N TRP A 189 -1.22 8.28 7.99
CA TRP A 189 -2.40 8.20 8.84
C TRP A 189 -3.15 9.52 8.91
N GLY A 190 -2.42 10.64 9.08
CA GLY A 190 -2.98 11.98 9.05
C GLY A 190 -3.70 12.30 7.73
N LEU A 191 -3.13 11.88 6.59
CA LEU A 191 -3.76 12.05 5.27
C LEU A 191 -5.01 11.19 5.08
N ALA A 192 -5.07 10.02 5.72
CA ALA A 192 -6.21 9.12 5.64
C ALA A 192 -7.37 9.54 6.56
N GLY A 193 -7.19 10.58 7.38
CA GLY A 193 -8.20 11.07 8.33
C GLY A 193 -8.08 10.49 9.74
N GLY A 194 -6.99 9.76 10.02
CA GLY A 194 -6.66 9.25 11.35
C GLY A 194 -7.51 8.08 11.86
N ALA A 195 -8.49 7.61 11.08
CA ALA A 195 -9.35 6.47 11.42
C ALA A 195 -9.90 5.71 10.18
N PRO A 196 -10.25 4.41 10.28
CA PRO A 196 -10.69 3.54 9.23
C PRO A 196 -12.10 3.94 8.93
N VAL A 197 -12.34 4.06 7.64
CA VAL A 197 -13.68 4.22 7.14
C VAL A 197 -14.20 2.83 6.85
N LEU A 198 -15.07 2.30 7.72
CA LEU A 198 -15.84 1.09 7.41
C LEU A 198 -16.72 1.38 6.20
N THR A 199 -16.36 0.79 5.06
CA THR A 199 -17.10 0.97 3.82
C THR A 199 -18.32 0.04 3.79
N GLY A 200 -19.45 0.53 3.28
CA GLY A 200 -20.66 -0.28 3.07
C GLY A 200 -20.60 -1.17 1.82
N VAL A 201 -19.40 -1.47 1.31
CA VAL A 201 -19.19 -2.24 0.07
C VAL A 201 -19.62 -3.69 0.29
N ARG A 202 -20.59 -4.15 -0.51
CA ARG A 202 -21.16 -5.50 -0.42
C ARG A 202 -20.71 -6.42 -1.55
N SER A 203 -20.14 -5.86 -2.61
CA SER A 203 -19.68 -6.61 -3.78
C SER A 203 -18.47 -5.93 -4.43
N VAL A 204 -17.71 -6.70 -5.22
CA VAL A 204 -16.57 -6.18 -6.00
C VAL A 204 -17.01 -5.04 -6.94
N SER A 205 -18.20 -5.16 -7.53
CA SER A 205 -18.79 -4.16 -8.43
C SER A 205 -19.15 -2.84 -7.74
N ASP A 206 -19.38 -2.86 -6.43
CA ASP A 206 -19.69 -1.66 -5.64
C ASP A 206 -18.43 -1.02 -5.04
N CYS A 207 -17.26 -1.67 -5.19
CA CYS A 207 -16.00 -1.15 -4.68
C CYS A 207 -15.47 -0.07 -5.63
N PRO A 208 -15.33 1.19 -5.20
CA PRO A 208 -14.79 2.23 -6.05
C PRO A 208 -13.31 1.97 -6.35
N CYS A 209 -12.80 2.48 -7.48
CA CYS A 209 -11.35 2.38 -7.77
C CYS A 209 -10.54 3.51 -7.10
N THR A 210 -11.19 4.61 -6.73
CA THR A 210 -10.59 5.80 -6.07
C THR A 210 -11.61 6.44 -5.12
N THR A 211 -11.13 7.26 -4.19
CA THR A 211 -11.96 8.12 -3.34
C THR A 211 -11.37 9.52 -3.28
N GLY A 212 -12.12 10.51 -2.82
CA GLY A 212 -11.58 11.86 -2.62
C GLY A 212 -10.36 11.88 -1.68
N VAL A 213 -10.33 10.99 -0.68
CA VAL A 213 -9.19 10.83 0.23
C VAL A 213 -7.98 10.25 -0.52
N SER A 214 -8.17 9.21 -1.34
CA SER A 214 -7.06 8.61 -2.08
C SER A 214 -6.50 9.54 -3.17
N GLU A 215 -7.35 10.41 -3.75
CA GLU A 215 -6.94 11.47 -4.66
C GLU A 215 -6.12 12.55 -3.95
N ALA A 216 -6.57 13.00 -2.77
CA ALA A 216 -5.85 13.96 -1.96
C ALA A 216 -4.48 13.40 -1.51
N MET A 217 -4.45 12.18 -0.99
CA MET A 217 -3.23 11.48 -0.60
C MET A 217 -2.26 11.32 -1.77
N SER A 218 -2.77 10.90 -2.94
CA SER A 218 -1.95 10.78 -4.16
C SER A 218 -1.33 12.12 -4.56
N LYS A 219 -2.11 13.21 -4.49
CA LYS A 219 -1.64 14.55 -4.84
C LYS A 219 -0.54 15.02 -3.88
N ASP A 220 -0.71 14.84 -2.57
CA ASP A 220 0.26 15.27 -1.57
C ASP A 220 1.57 14.48 -1.68
N LEU A 221 1.49 13.16 -1.76
CA LEU A 221 2.66 12.29 -1.94
C LEU A 221 3.44 12.66 -3.23
N LYS A 222 2.76 12.90 -4.34
CA LYS A 222 3.41 13.35 -5.58
C LYS A 222 4.11 14.70 -5.41
N ALA A 223 3.49 15.65 -4.71
CA ALA A 223 4.09 16.95 -4.43
C ALA A 223 5.39 16.83 -3.61
N ARG A 224 5.48 15.79 -2.77
CA ARG A 224 6.67 15.43 -1.98
C ARG A 224 7.69 14.56 -2.70
N GLY A 225 7.47 14.28 -3.99
CA GLY A 225 8.42 13.54 -4.83
C GLY A 225 8.22 12.02 -4.83
N PHE A 226 7.19 11.49 -4.17
CA PHE A 226 6.86 10.07 -4.29
C PHE A 226 6.38 9.74 -5.72
N LYS A 227 6.73 8.55 -6.18
CA LYS A 227 6.42 7.98 -7.50
C LYS A 227 5.67 6.66 -7.35
N PHE A 228 4.90 6.30 -8.38
CA PHE A 228 3.99 5.15 -8.36
C PHE A 228 2.95 5.21 -7.22
N VAL A 229 2.50 6.41 -6.88
CA VAL A 229 1.49 6.70 -5.85
C VAL A 229 0.22 7.29 -6.45
N GLY A 230 -0.34 6.65 -7.50
CA GLY A 230 -1.57 7.09 -8.15
C GLY A 230 -2.81 6.93 -7.26
N PRO A 231 -3.94 7.62 -7.52
CA PRO A 231 -5.12 7.55 -6.64
C PRO A 231 -5.68 6.14 -6.44
N THR A 232 -5.60 5.28 -7.46
CA THR A 232 -6.00 3.86 -7.36
C THR A 232 -5.05 3.07 -6.47
N ILE A 233 -3.75 3.31 -6.59
CA ILE A 233 -2.72 2.68 -5.75
C ILE A 233 -2.91 3.12 -4.29
N MET A 234 -3.19 4.40 -4.06
CA MET A 234 -3.45 4.93 -2.72
C MET A 234 -4.74 4.36 -2.13
N TYR A 235 -5.78 4.15 -2.94
CA TYR A 235 -6.99 3.51 -2.45
C TYR A 235 -6.74 2.04 -2.08
N ALA A 236 -6.01 1.29 -2.90
CA ALA A 236 -5.59 -0.08 -2.58
C ALA A 236 -4.72 -0.13 -1.31
N PHE A 237 -3.75 0.77 -1.18
CA PHE A 237 -2.92 0.93 0.01
C PHE A 237 -3.76 1.17 1.27
N MET A 238 -4.74 2.08 1.21
CA MET A 238 -5.65 2.37 2.33
C MET A 238 -6.53 1.17 2.70
N GLN A 239 -6.84 0.28 1.76
CA GLN A 239 -7.56 -0.97 2.05
C GLN A 239 -6.64 -2.03 2.65
N ALA A 240 -5.39 -2.10 2.19
CA ALA A 240 -4.41 -3.07 2.62
C ALA A 240 -3.85 -2.77 4.02
N ALA A 241 -3.67 -1.49 4.34
CA ALA A 241 -3.17 -0.98 5.61
C ALA A 241 -4.05 0.18 6.08
N PRO A 242 -5.33 -0.08 6.47
CA PRO A 242 -6.22 0.97 6.91
C PRO A 242 -5.73 1.60 8.23
N PRO A 243 -6.01 2.91 8.43
CA PRO A 243 -5.92 3.56 9.73
C PRO A 243 -6.97 3.03 10.77
N LEU A 244 -6.94 3.37 12.09
CA LEU A 244 -7.62 2.85 13.35
C LEU A 244 -8.84 3.63 13.89
#